data_AF-A0A939EIH5-F1
#
_entry.id   AF-A0A939EIH5-F1
#
_cell.length_a   1.000
_cell.length_b   1.000
_cell.length_c   1.000
_cell.angle_alpha   90.00
_cell.angle_beta   90.00
_cell.angle_gamma   90.00
#
_symmetry.space_group_name_H-M   'P 1'
#
loop_
_entity.id
_entity.type
_entity.pdbx_description
1 polymer ?
#
loop_
_entity_poly.entity_id
_entity_poly.type
_entity_poly.pdbx_seq_one_letter_code
_entity_poly.pdbx_strand_id
1 'polypeptide(L)'
;MTGKASIIGGGVIGGGWAARFLLNGWDVAVFDPDPEAERKIGEVIANARRSLPSLYDRHLPSEGSLTFHDTLEATVEGADWIQESVPERLDLKHKVYADLNRLAPEKAVIGSSTSGFKPSELNAQGGRAVVAHPFNPVYLLPLVELVGEASETARAAEVLRTIGMFPLTVRKEIDAHIADRFLEAVWREALWLVKDGVATTEEIDEAIRMGFGLRWAQMGLFETYRIAGGEAGMKHFMAQFGPCLTWPWTKLMDVPEFTDELVDLIAGQSDDQSGHRSIRELERLRDDNLVGMMRALKKSGSGAGGVITAHEASLPMPEAVELPVTVDRQIPQTWTDYNGHMNETHYLEAASAATDRFMELIGADADYIASGKSYFTAETHIRNLDELKAGERLIVRTQLLSGAGKKMHLFHFIEDGDGKLAATMETLQIHVDLNSRSTCEPEPDVAAKLADFTKAHEALPMPEGAGRFVGQKRG
;
A
#
# COMPACT_ATOMS: atom_id res chain seq x y z
N MET A 1 6.31 -5.96 19.98
CA MET A 1 7.53 -5.14 20.12
C MET A 1 7.91 -4.71 18.72
N THR A 2 8.07 -3.41 18.49
CA THR A 2 8.53 -2.87 17.21
C THR A 2 10.03 -3.16 17.07
N GLY A 3 10.48 -3.54 15.87
CA GLY A 3 11.88 -3.87 15.62
C GLY A 3 12.71 -2.63 15.25
N LYS A 4 14.04 -2.81 15.13
CA LYS A 4 14.97 -1.77 14.66
C LYS A 4 15.50 -2.09 13.26
N ALA A 5 15.37 -1.13 12.34
CA ALA A 5 15.91 -1.20 10.98
C ALA A 5 17.06 -0.20 10.79
N SER A 6 18.17 -0.67 10.23
CA SER A 6 19.33 0.16 9.89
C SER A 6 19.43 0.32 8.38
N ILE A 7 19.50 1.55 7.88
CA ILE A 7 19.57 1.87 6.45
C ILE A 7 20.96 2.40 6.12
N ILE A 8 21.67 1.70 5.24
CA ILE A 8 23.03 2.03 4.84
C ILE A 8 22.99 2.57 3.41
N GLY A 9 23.04 3.90 3.29
CA GLY A 9 22.79 4.65 2.05
C GLY A 9 21.38 5.26 2.03
N GLY A 10 21.31 6.58 2.07
CA GLY A 10 20.12 7.44 2.12
C GLY A 10 19.70 8.04 0.78
N GLY A 11 19.97 7.36 -0.33
CA GLY A 11 19.43 7.71 -1.64
C GLY A 11 17.93 7.43 -1.75
N VAL A 12 17.38 7.48 -2.97
CA VAL A 12 15.93 7.25 -3.24
C VAL A 12 15.42 5.92 -2.66
N ILE A 13 16.15 4.83 -2.89
CA ILE A 13 15.79 3.50 -2.41
C ILE A 13 15.92 3.38 -0.89
N GLY A 14 17.03 3.87 -0.32
CA GLY A 14 17.25 3.85 1.12
C GLY A 14 16.23 4.68 1.88
N GLY A 15 15.92 5.90 1.41
CA GLY A 15 14.83 6.72 1.95
C GLY A 15 13.47 6.03 1.85
N GLY A 16 13.24 5.27 0.78
CA GLY A 16 12.03 4.48 0.62
C GLY A 16 11.91 3.33 1.64
N TRP A 17 13.00 2.62 1.92
CA TRP A 17 13.05 1.62 2.98
C TRP A 17 12.88 2.24 4.37
N ALA A 18 13.58 3.36 4.63
CA ALA A 18 13.45 4.12 5.86
C ALA A 18 11.99 4.48 6.12
N ALA A 19 11.31 5.06 5.13
CA ALA A 19 9.89 5.39 5.21
C ALA A 19 9.01 4.15 5.46
N ARG A 20 9.25 3.05 4.74
CA ARG A 20 8.44 1.82 4.87
C ARG A 20 8.52 1.24 6.28
N PHE A 21 9.71 1.13 6.86
CA PHE A 21 9.89 0.63 8.23
C PHE A 21 9.32 1.63 9.26
N LEU A 22 9.68 2.90 9.13
CA LEU A 22 9.28 3.97 10.07
C LEU A 22 7.77 4.07 10.23
N LEU A 23 7.03 4.09 9.11
CA LEU A 23 5.57 4.22 9.10
C LEU A 23 4.84 2.95 9.56
N ASN A 24 5.55 1.82 9.66
CA ASN A 24 5.05 0.59 10.27
C ASN A 24 5.55 0.41 11.72
N GLY A 25 6.00 1.50 12.34
CA GLY A 25 6.33 1.59 13.76
C GLY A 25 7.73 1.12 14.14
N TRP A 26 8.59 0.77 13.18
CA TRP A 26 9.97 0.39 13.47
C TRP A 26 10.84 1.61 13.76
N ASP A 27 11.77 1.47 14.69
CA ASP A 27 12.83 2.45 14.87
C ASP A 27 13.82 2.34 13.71
N VAL A 28 14.18 3.47 13.11
CA VAL A 28 15.04 3.55 11.93
C VAL A 28 16.31 4.33 12.25
N ALA A 29 17.46 3.69 12.03
CA ALA A 29 18.77 4.32 12.10
C ALA A 29 19.38 4.40 10.69
N VAL A 30 19.87 5.58 10.30
CA VAL A 30 20.44 5.81 8.97
C VAL A 30 21.92 6.11 9.07
N PHE A 31 22.70 5.54 8.15
CA PHE A 31 24.07 5.94 7.85
C PHE A 31 24.18 6.30 6.38
N ASP A 32 24.62 7.52 6.08
CA ASP A 32 25.04 7.94 4.74
C ASP A 32 26.15 9.00 4.87
N PRO A 33 27.25 8.90 4.12
CA PRO A 33 28.33 9.90 4.16
C PRO A 33 27.98 11.25 3.51
N ASP A 34 26.89 11.34 2.74
CA ASP A 34 26.42 12.57 2.11
C ASP A 34 25.78 13.50 3.17
N PRO A 35 26.30 14.73 3.37
CA PRO A 35 25.72 15.69 4.31
C PRO A 35 24.27 16.08 3.96
N GLU A 36 23.81 15.86 2.73
CA GLU A 36 22.44 16.14 2.29
C GLU A 36 21.47 14.96 2.52
N ALA A 37 21.94 13.83 3.06
CA ALA A 37 21.14 12.62 3.21
C ALA A 37 19.88 12.84 4.07
N GLU A 38 20.00 13.57 5.18
CA GLU A 38 18.85 13.87 6.05
C GLU A 38 17.76 14.64 5.32
N ARG A 39 18.13 15.69 4.55
CA ARG A 39 17.17 16.46 3.75
C ARG A 39 16.52 15.57 2.68
N LYS A 40 17.31 14.80 1.93
CA LYS A 40 16.82 13.93 0.84
C LYS A 40 15.87 12.85 1.36
N ILE A 41 16.22 12.18 2.46
CA ILE A 41 15.37 11.18 3.09
C ILE A 41 14.11 11.83 3.68
N GLY A 42 14.24 13.01 4.30
CA GLY A 42 13.11 13.78 4.81
C GLY A 42 12.06 14.06 3.75
N GLU A 43 12.47 14.40 2.52
CA GLU A 43 11.56 14.58 1.38
C GLU A 43 10.84 13.28 0.99
N VAL A 44 11.55 12.15 0.95
CA VAL A 44 10.96 10.83 0.64
C VAL A 44 9.96 10.42 1.71
N ILE A 45 10.30 10.58 3.00
CA ILE A 45 9.42 10.27 4.12
C ILE A 45 8.18 11.18 4.11
N ALA A 46 8.33 12.47 3.82
CA ALA A 46 7.21 13.38 3.71
C ALA A 46 6.21 12.93 2.63
N ASN A 47 6.71 12.44 1.49
CA ASN A 47 5.84 11.92 0.44
C ASN A 47 5.21 10.56 0.82
N ALA A 48 5.94 9.72 1.55
CA ALA A 48 5.42 8.45 2.07
C ALA A 48 4.31 8.64 3.11
N ARG A 49 4.45 9.61 4.04
CA ARG A 49 3.41 9.96 5.04
C ARG A 49 2.08 10.37 4.42
N ARG A 50 2.13 10.95 3.22
CA ARG A 50 0.95 11.33 2.45
C ARG A 50 0.28 10.15 1.75
N SER A 51 1.04 9.15 1.32
CA SER A 51 0.59 8.14 0.35
C SER A 51 0.40 6.75 0.96
N LEU A 52 1.35 6.26 1.76
CA LEU A 52 1.31 4.91 2.32
C LEU A 52 0.11 4.69 3.26
N PRO A 53 -0.18 5.56 4.27
CA PRO A 53 -1.33 5.32 5.15
C PRO A 53 -2.66 5.38 4.39
N SER A 54 -2.73 6.16 3.30
CA SER A 54 -3.91 6.28 2.44
C SER A 54 -4.28 4.98 1.70
N LEU A 55 -3.38 4.00 1.59
CA LEU A 55 -3.69 2.67 1.07
C LEU A 55 -4.67 1.90 1.97
N TYR A 56 -4.68 2.20 3.26
CA TYR A 56 -5.39 1.44 4.27
C TYR A 56 -6.73 2.10 4.62
N ASP A 57 -7.68 1.28 5.06
CA ASP A 57 -8.92 1.69 5.71
C ASP A 57 -8.79 1.59 7.24
N ARG A 58 -7.56 1.34 7.72
CA ARG A 58 -7.11 1.43 9.10
C ARG A 58 -5.95 2.40 9.21
N HIS A 59 -5.83 3.06 10.35
CA HIS A 59 -4.67 3.88 10.65
C HIS A 59 -3.45 2.97 10.88
N LEU A 60 -2.29 3.38 10.36
CA LEU A 60 -1.03 2.69 10.63
C LEU A 60 -0.63 2.83 12.10
N PRO A 61 0.24 1.97 12.63
CA PRO A 61 0.77 2.15 13.98
C PRO A 61 1.45 3.52 14.12
N SER A 62 1.65 3.97 15.36
CA SER A 62 2.49 5.13 15.62
C SER A 62 3.86 4.96 14.96
N GLU A 63 4.34 6.01 14.30
CA GLU A 63 5.67 6.00 13.68
C GLU A 63 6.76 5.70 14.71
N GLY A 64 7.78 4.96 14.30
CA GLY A 64 8.98 4.76 15.12
C GLY A 64 9.86 6.01 15.20
N SER A 65 11.01 5.89 15.88
CA SER A 65 12.01 6.96 15.92
C SER A 65 12.93 6.92 14.70
N LEU A 66 13.25 8.08 14.13
CA LEU A 66 14.23 8.22 13.05
C LEU A 66 15.50 8.88 13.60
N THR A 67 16.66 8.24 13.37
CA THR A 67 17.96 8.77 13.81
C THR A 67 19.00 8.66 12.70
N PHE A 68 19.93 9.63 12.66
CA PHE A 68 21.07 9.66 11.75
C PHE A 68 22.35 9.55 12.56
N HIS A 69 23.32 8.78 12.06
CA HIS A 69 24.57 8.53 12.76
C HIS A 69 25.76 8.72 11.82
N ASP A 70 26.88 9.18 12.39
CA ASP A 70 28.12 9.43 11.65
C ASP A 70 28.97 8.16 11.42
N THR A 71 28.59 7.03 12.02
CA THR A 71 29.35 5.78 11.93
C THR A 71 28.44 4.57 11.74
N LEU A 72 28.92 3.60 10.96
CA LEU A 72 28.20 2.36 10.71
C LEU A 72 27.95 1.56 12.01
N GLU A 73 28.91 1.58 12.94
CA GLU A 73 28.83 0.88 14.23
C GLU A 73 27.62 1.33 15.06
N ALA A 74 27.44 2.64 15.24
CA ALA A 74 26.29 3.19 15.95
C ALA A 74 24.96 2.89 15.24
N THR A 75 24.95 2.92 13.90
CA THR A 75 23.75 2.68 13.11
C THR A 75 23.23 1.26 13.25
N VAL A 76 24.11 0.25 13.27
CA VAL A 76 23.71 -1.18 13.26
C VAL A 76 23.54 -1.78 14.65
N GLU A 77 23.86 -1.03 15.70
CA GLU A 77 23.72 -1.49 17.08
C GLU A 77 22.28 -1.92 17.38
N GLY A 78 22.08 -3.19 17.77
CA GLY A 78 20.76 -3.72 18.11
C GLY A 78 19.77 -3.83 16.95
N ALA A 79 20.23 -3.73 15.70
CA ALA A 79 19.38 -3.88 14.52
C ALA A 79 18.81 -5.30 14.36
N ASP A 80 17.53 -5.40 14.01
CA ASP A 80 16.88 -6.64 13.58
C ASP A 80 16.94 -6.79 12.05
N TRP A 81 16.93 -5.66 11.33
CA TRP A 81 17.05 -5.57 9.89
C TRP A 81 18.13 -4.55 9.51
N ILE A 82 19.00 -4.88 8.57
CA ILE A 82 19.98 -3.97 7.99
C ILE A 82 19.77 -3.97 6.47
N GLN A 83 19.46 -2.82 5.90
CA GLN A 83 19.28 -2.65 4.47
C GLN A 83 20.44 -1.87 3.87
N GLU A 84 21.22 -2.53 3.02
CA GLU A 84 22.23 -1.89 2.19
C GLU A 84 21.58 -1.36 0.90
N SER A 85 21.74 -0.05 0.67
CA SER A 85 21.25 0.69 -0.50
C SER A 85 22.32 1.67 -1.02
N VAL A 86 23.60 1.30 -0.93
CA VAL A 86 24.72 2.07 -1.47
C VAL A 86 24.80 1.92 -3.00
N PRO A 87 25.53 2.80 -3.72
CA PRO A 87 25.64 2.74 -5.17
C PRO A 87 25.99 1.35 -5.72
N GLU A 88 25.53 1.07 -6.93
CA GLU A 88 25.66 -0.21 -7.62
C GLU A 88 27.10 -0.49 -8.10
N ARG A 89 28.03 -0.59 -7.14
CA ARG A 89 29.44 -0.90 -7.34
C ARG A 89 29.85 -2.02 -6.39
N LEU A 90 30.29 -3.14 -6.96
CA LEU A 90 30.54 -4.36 -6.19
C LEU A 90 31.66 -4.18 -5.15
N ASP A 91 32.72 -3.44 -5.49
CA ASP A 91 33.84 -3.15 -4.58
C ASP A 91 33.41 -2.34 -3.36
N LEU A 92 32.49 -1.39 -3.54
CA LEU A 92 31.90 -0.61 -2.44
C LEU A 92 31.03 -1.50 -1.55
N LYS A 93 30.15 -2.31 -2.14
CA LYS A 93 29.28 -3.24 -1.40
C LYS A 93 30.10 -4.23 -0.59
N HIS A 94 31.18 -4.79 -1.15
CA HIS A 94 32.10 -5.67 -0.41
C HIS A 94 32.75 -5.00 0.80
N LYS A 95 33.15 -3.72 0.69
CA LYS A 95 33.67 -2.97 1.84
C LYS A 95 32.62 -2.83 2.94
N VAL A 96 31.39 -2.45 2.57
CA VAL A 96 30.27 -2.34 3.51
C VAL A 96 29.98 -3.69 4.18
N TYR A 97 29.92 -4.79 3.43
CA TYR A 97 29.69 -6.11 4.01
C TYR A 97 30.82 -6.60 4.92
N ALA A 98 32.07 -6.25 4.61
CA ALA A 98 33.20 -6.55 5.49
C ALA A 98 33.06 -5.84 6.84
N ASP A 99 32.56 -4.60 6.86
CA ASP A 99 32.28 -3.88 8.09
C ASP A 99 31.05 -4.45 8.81
N LEU A 100 29.96 -4.74 8.09
CA LEU A 100 28.76 -5.36 8.66
C LEU A 100 29.05 -6.75 9.25
N ASN A 101 29.92 -7.56 8.65
CA ASN A 101 30.34 -8.84 9.22
C ASN A 101 30.99 -8.71 10.60
N ARG A 102 31.60 -7.56 10.91
CA ARG A 102 32.22 -7.29 12.21
C ARG A 102 31.25 -6.66 13.21
N LEU A 103 30.34 -5.81 12.71
CA LEU A 103 29.54 -4.90 13.54
C LEU A 103 28.07 -5.33 13.71
N ALA A 104 27.51 -6.00 12.69
CA ALA A 104 26.09 -6.32 12.68
C ALA A 104 25.75 -7.42 13.71
N PRO A 105 24.61 -7.32 14.41
CA PRO A 105 24.12 -8.40 15.25
C PRO A 105 23.98 -9.71 14.47
N GLU A 106 24.36 -10.84 15.07
CA GLU A 106 24.30 -12.16 14.42
C GLU A 106 22.89 -12.51 13.92
N LYS A 107 21.87 -12.07 14.66
CA LYS A 107 20.46 -12.31 14.33
C LYS A 107 19.87 -11.30 13.34
N ALA A 108 20.56 -10.22 13.02
CA ALA A 108 20.07 -9.25 12.04
C ALA A 108 19.99 -9.88 10.65
N VAL A 109 18.92 -9.60 9.91
CA VAL A 109 18.86 -9.87 8.47
C VAL A 109 19.61 -8.75 7.75
N ILE A 110 20.52 -9.11 6.83
CA ILE A 110 21.26 -8.15 6.01
C ILE A 110 20.71 -8.22 4.58
N GLY A 111 19.84 -7.27 4.23
CA GLY A 111 19.28 -7.11 2.89
C GLY A 111 20.18 -6.24 2.01
N SER A 112 20.35 -6.60 0.73
CA SER A 112 20.88 -5.70 -0.31
C SER A 112 19.77 -5.27 -1.26
N SER A 113 19.72 -4.00 -1.60
CA SER A 113 18.80 -3.45 -2.61
C SER A 113 19.35 -3.56 -4.04
N THR A 114 20.41 -4.33 -4.28
CA THR A 114 21.00 -4.47 -5.62
C THR A 114 19.97 -4.91 -6.65
N SER A 115 19.98 -4.22 -7.79
CA SER A 115 19.13 -4.53 -8.94
C SER A 115 19.81 -5.52 -9.89
N GLY A 116 21.15 -5.62 -9.86
CA GLY A 116 21.91 -6.42 -10.83
C GLY A 116 22.66 -7.62 -10.26
N PHE A 117 23.30 -7.48 -9.10
CA PHE A 117 24.28 -8.46 -8.62
C PHE A 117 23.63 -9.68 -7.97
N LYS A 118 24.26 -10.83 -8.19
CA LYS A 118 23.85 -12.09 -7.56
C LYS A 118 24.32 -12.16 -6.10
N PRO A 119 23.58 -12.86 -5.23
CA PRO A 119 24.06 -13.17 -3.88
C PRO A 119 25.45 -13.80 -3.84
N SER A 120 25.79 -14.68 -4.79
CA SER A 120 27.14 -15.28 -4.88
C SER A 120 28.25 -14.26 -5.11
N GLU A 121 27.96 -13.17 -5.83
CA GLU A 121 28.91 -12.08 -6.06
C GLU A 121 29.01 -11.20 -4.83
N LEU A 122 27.87 -10.80 -4.24
CA LEU A 122 27.83 -9.98 -3.02
C LEU A 122 28.58 -10.64 -1.86
N ASN A 123 28.40 -11.96 -1.70
CA ASN A 123 28.93 -12.72 -0.57
C ASN A 123 30.29 -13.36 -0.86
N ALA A 124 30.91 -13.13 -2.02
CA ALA A 124 32.18 -13.73 -2.43
C ALA A 124 33.33 -13.51 -1.43
N GLN A 125 33.26 -12.44 -0.63
CA GLN A 125 34.25 -12.10 0.40
C GLN A 125 33.80 -12.47 1.84
N GLY A 126 32.90 -13.44 1.97
CA GLY A 126 32.43 -13.94 3.27
C GLY A 126 31.25 -13.16 3.87
N GLY A 127 30.51 -12.42 3.05
CA GLY A 127 29.24 -11.80 3.45
C GLY A 127 28.12 -12.84 3.64
N ARG A 128 27.04 -12.43 4.30
CA ARG A 128 25.80 -13.23 4.44
C ARG A 128 24.56 -12.46 3.99
N ALA A 129 24.73 -11.52 3.07
CA ALA A 129 23.63 -10.70 2.57
C ALA A 129 22.62 -11.54 1.78
N VAL A 130 21.35 -11.28 2.00
CA VAL A 130 20.26 -11.70 1.13
C VAL A 130 19.92 -10.54 0.21
N VAL A 131 19.70 -10.79 -1.08
CA VAL A 131 19.12 -9.75 -1.94
C VAL A 131 17.67 -9.57 -1.51
N ALA A 132 17.30 -8.33 -1.20
CA ALA A 132 15.96 -7.88 -0.91
C ALA A 132 15.67 -6.69 -1.84
N HIS A 133 15.50 -7.00 -3.12
CA HIS A 133 15.36 -6.02 -4.20
C HIS A 133 13.94 -5.44 -4.23
N PRO A 134 13.74 -4.15 -3.89
CA PRO A 134 12.43 -3.53 -3.89
C PRO A 134 12.12 -2.88 -5.25
N PHE A 135 10.89 -2.35 -5.40
CA PHE A 135 10.52 -1.51 -6.54
C PHE A 135 10.22 -0.09 -6.08
N ASN A 136 10.73 0.91 -6.81
CA ASN A 136 10.49 2.32 -6.50
C ASN A 136 9.07 2.76 -6.94
N PRO A 137 8.26 3.42 -6.10
CA PRO A 137 8.52 3.82 -4.71
C PRO A 137 8.39 2.66 -3.71
N VAL A 138 9.47 2.40 -2.96
CA VAL A 138 9.60 1.27 -2.02
C VAL A 138 8.53 1.32 -0.92
N TYR A 139 8.12 2.52 -0.51
CA TYR A 139 7.09 2.68 0.50
C TYR A 139 5.68 2.33 0.00
N LEU A 140 5.41 2.24 -1.32
CA LEU A 140 4.09 1.84 -1.85
C LEU A 140 4.11 0.47 -2.53
N LEU A 141 5.05 0.22 -3.44
CA LEU A 141 5.06 -1.01 -4.23
C LEU A 141 5.49 -2.19 -3.36
N PRO A 142 4.62 -3.21 -3.15
CA PRO A 142 4.86 -4.21 -2.12
C PRO A 142 5.89 -5.26 -2.54
N LEU A 143 6.16 -5.46 -3.83
CA LEU A 143 7.03 -6.54 -4.29
C LEU A 143 8.46 -6.36 -3.78
N VAL A 144 9.03 -7.44 -3.21
CA VAL A 144 10.45 -7.56 -2.91
C VAL A 144 10.96 -8.88 -3.45
N GLU A 145 11.89 -8.86 -4.40
CA GLU A 145 12.55 -10.07 -4.87
C GLU A 145 13.61 -10.52 -3.86
N LEU A 146 13.43 -11.73 -3.32
CA LEU A 146 14.33 -12.34 -2.36
C LEU A 146 15.22 -13.37 -3.05
N VAL A 147 16.54 -13.15 -3.01
CA VAL A 147 17.53 -14.07 -3.60
C VAL A 147 18.62 -14.37 -2.58
N GLY A 148 18.91 -15.65 -2.34
CA GLY A 148 19.94 -16.06 -1.39
C GLY A 148 19.66 -17.44 -0.81
N GLU A 149 20.27 -17.72 0.33
CA GLU A 149 20.05 -18.97 1.09
C GLU A 149 18.58 -19.12 1.53
N ALA A 150 18.08 -20.35 1.55
CA ALA A 150 16.65 -20.61 1.76
C ALA A 150 16.22 -20.22 3.18
N SER A 151 17.07 -20.45 4.17
CA SER A 151 16.81 -20.09 5.57
C SER A 151 16.79 -18.57 5.78
N GLU A 152 17.73 -17.85 5.19
CA GLU A 152 17.83 -16.39 5.30
C GLU A 152 16.72 -15.68 4.51
N THR A 153 16.38 -16.16 3.31
CA THR A 153 15.23 -15.63 2.54
C THR A 153 13.90 -15.88 3.26
N ALA A 154 13.73 -17.02 3.94
CA ALA A 154 12.53 -17.28 4.76
C ALA A 154 12.40 -16.29 5.93
N ARG A 155 13.49 -16.07 6.68
CA ARG A 155 13.54 -15.07 7.77
C ARG A 155 13.26 -13.66 7.25
N ALA A 156 13.86 -13.29 6.12
CA ALA A 156 13.61 -12.00 5.51
C ALA A 156 12.14 -11.84 5.10
N ALA A 157 11.54 -12.87 4.52
CA ALA A 157 10.14 -12.88 4.13
C ALA A 157 9.18 -12.73 5.32
N GLU A 158 9.51 -13.29 6.49
CA GLU A 158 8.72 -13.09 7.71
C GLU A 158 8.70 -11.61 8.11
N VAL A 159 9.87 -10.98 8.24
CA VAL A 159 10.00 -9.55 8.59
C VAL A 159 9.28 -8.66 7.57
N LEU A 160 9.53 -8.87 6.27
CA LEU A 160 8.97 -8.06 5.19
C LEU A 160 7.42 -8.08 5.18
N ARG A 161 6.78 -9.20 5.52
CA ARG A 161 5.32 -9.26 5.64
C ARG A 161 4.77 -8.40 6.78
N THR A 162 5.52 -8.24 7.88
CA THR A 162 5.10 -7.41 9.02
C THR A 162 5.06 -5.93 8.71
N ILE A 163 5.72 -5.50 7.64
CA ILE A 163 5.68 -4.12 7.13
C ILE A 163 4.91 -4.05 5.80
N GLY A 164 4.07 -5.04 5.52
CA GLY A 164 3.14 -5.09 4.38
C GLY A 164 3.78 -5.31 3.00
N MET A 165 5.02 -5.80 2.94
CA MET A 165 5.67 -6.16 1.68
C MET A 165 5.28 -7.59 1.25
N PHE A 166 5.39 -7.85 -0.04
CA PHE A 166 5.19 -9.13 -0.71
C PHE A 166 6.56 -9.72 -1.12
N PRO A 167 7.14 -10.61 -0.30
CA PRO A 167 8.38 -11.27 -0.64
C PRO A 167 8.17 -12.34 -1.72
N LEU A 168 8.86 -12.18 -2.86
CA LEU A 168 8.91 -13.15 -3.96
C LEU A 168 10.27 -13.85 -3.97
N THR A 169 10.31 -15.12 -3.56
CA THR A 169 11.55 -15.90 -3.57
C THR A 169 11.97 -16.27 -5.00
N VAL A 170 13.11 -15.76 -5.43
CA VAL A 170 13.76 -16.13 -6.69
C VAL A 170 14.54 -17.42 -6.46
N ARG A 171 14.09 -18.50 -7.11
CA ARG A 171 14.58 -19.86 -6.85
C ARG A 171 16.03 -20.10 -7.25
N LYS A 172 16.52 -19.34 -8.23
CA LYS A 172 17.88 -19.45 -8.74
C LYS A 172 18.36 -18.04 -9.04
N GLU A 173 19.49 -17.67 -8.45
CA GLU A 173 20.13 -16.40 -8.76
C GLU A 173 20.41 -16.29 -10.27
N ILE A 174 20.19 -15.08 -10.77
CA ILE A 174 20.41 -14.68 -12.16
C ILE A 174 20.69 -13.18 -12.14
N ASP A 175 21.46 -12.70 -13.11
CA ASP A 175 21.67 -11.26 -13.25
C ASP A 175 20.33 -10.56 -13.52
N ALA A 176 20.10 -9.45 -12.80
CA ALA A 176 18.87 -8.66 -12.86
C ALA A 176 17.57 -9.39 -12.44
N HIS A 177 17.68 -10.44 -11.61
CA HIS A 177 16.54 -11.12 -10.95
C HIS A 177 15.42 -11.52 -11.94
N ILE A 178 14.13 -11.39 -11.59
CA ILE A 178 13.02 -11.74 -12.49
C ILE A 178 12.42 -10.47 -13.11
N ALA A 179 11.98 -9.54 -12.28
CA ALA A 179 11.21 -8.38 -12.74
C ALA A 179 12.08 -7.38 -13.52
N ASP A 180 13.31 -7.10 -13.08
CA ASP A 180 14.20 -6.22 -13.83
C ASP A 180 14.56 -6.78 -15.21
N ARG A 181 14.61 -8.11 -15.39
CA ARG A 181 14.76 -8.70 -16.73
C ARG A 181 13.60 -8.38 -17.67
N PHE A 182 12.37 -8.30 -17.14
CA PHE A 182 11.22 -7.86 -17.94
C PHE A 182 11.28 -6.37 -18.24
N LEU A 183 11.66 -5.55 -17.25
CA LEU A 183 11.83 -4.10 -17.44
C LEU A 183 12.93 -3.82 -18.48
N GLU A 184 14.07 -4.49 -18.39
CA GLU A 184 15.16 -4.41 -19.35
C GLU A 184 14.74 -4.84 -20.75
N ALA A 185 13.96 -5.92 -20.88
CA ALA A 185 13.47 -6.34 -22.19
C ALA A 185 12.57 -5.27 -22.83
N VAL A 186 11.64 -4.68 -22.06
CA VAL A 186 10.77 -3.62 -22.58
C VAL A 186 11.56 -2.35 -22.88
N TRP A 187 12.50 -1.98 -22.01
CA TRP A 187 13.36 -0.80 -22.16
C TRP A 187 14.24 -0.88 -23.41
N ARG A 188 14.91 -2.02 -23.64
CA ARG A 188 15.79 -2.19 -24.79
C ARG A 188 15.04 -2.14 -26.12
N GLU A 189 13.82 -2.69 -26.17
CA GLU A 189 12.95 -2.55 -27.34
C GLU A 189 12.59 -1.08 -27.58
N ALA A 190 12.19 -0.37 -26.51
CA ALA A 190 11.84 1.04 -26.59
C ALA A 190 12.99 1.91 -27.12
N LEU A 191 14.23 1.66 -26.68
CA LEU A 191 15.41 2.35 -27.18
C LEU A 191 15.59 2.22 -28.69
N TRP A 192 15.38 1.01 -29.25
CA TRP A 192 15.46 0.79 -30.69
C TRP A 192 14.30 1.48 -31.43
N LEU A 193 13.09 1.42 -30.89
CA LEU A 193 11.93 2.09 -31.49
C LEU A 193 12.11 3.61 -31.59
N VAL A 194 12.68 4.24 -30.55
CA VAL A 194 13.01 5.68 -30.58
C VAL A 194 14.15 5.96 -31.54
N LYS A 195 15.26 5.23 -31.42
CA LYS A 195 16.44 5.46 -32.28
C LYS A 195 16.11 5.32 -33.76
N ASP A 196 15.32 4.32 -34.13
CA ASP A 196 14.98 4.05 -35.52
C ASP A 196 13.78 4.89 -36.01
N GLY A 197 13.27 5.81 -35.18
CA GLY A 197 12.21 6.75 -35.53
C GLY A 197 10.84 6.11 -35.71
N VAL A 198 10.60 4.94 -35.09
CA VAL A 198 9.34 4.20 -35.16
C VAL A 198 8.29 4.81 -34.22
N ALA A 199 8.72 5.30 -33.05
CA ALA A 199 7.85 5.95 -32.08
C ALA A 199 8.63 6.97 -31.22
N THR A 200 7.93 7.95 -30.65
CA THR A 200 8.48 8.85 -29.61
C THR A 200 8.40 8.23 -28.22
N THR A 201 9.07 8.83 -27.22
CA THR A 201 8.92 8.40 -25.81
C THR A 201 7.46 8.45 -25.34
N GLU A 202 6.71 9.48 -25.73
CA GLU A 202 5.29 9.64 -25.37
C GLU A 202 4.42 8.55 -26.02
N GLU A 203 4.62 8.23 -27.30
CA GLU A 203 3.84 7.20 -28.00
C GLU A 203 4.05 5.81 -27.40
N ILE A 204 5.30 5.49 -27.00
CA ILE A 204 5.62 4.24 -26.30
C ILE A 204 4.92 4.22 -24.93
N ASP A 205 5.00 5.30 -24.17
CA ASP A 205 4.34 5.42 -22.87
C ASP A 205 2.81 5.30 -22.99
N GLU A 206 2.19 5.89 -24.01
CA GLU A 206 0.74 5.77 -24.25
C GLU A 206 0.34 4.34 -24.64
N ALA A 207 1.15 3.64 -25.43
CA ALA A 207 0.90 2.23 -25.72
C ALA A 207 0.88 1.35 -24.46
N ILE A 208 1.69 1.70 -23.45
CA ILE A 208 1.70 1.05 -22.14
C ILE A 208 0.49 1.50 -21.31
N ARG A 209 0.33 2.82 -21.10
CA ARG A 209 -0.68 3.42 -20.20
C ARG A 209 -2.11 3.18 -20.66
N MET A 210 -2.36 3.20 -21.97
CA MET A 210 -3.70 3.00 -22.55
C MET A 210 -3.95 1.57 -23.02
N GLY A 211 -2.90 0.73 -23.05
CA GLY A 211 -2.96 -0.63 -23.57
C GLY A 211 -2.71 -1.69 -22.51
N PHE A 212 -1.54 -2.34 -22.58
CA PHE A 212 -1.28 -3.55 -21.80
C PHE A 212 -0.93 -3.30 -20.33
N GLY A 213 -0.45 -2.10 -19.98
CA GLY A 213 -0.11 -1.73 -18.59
C GLY A 213 -1.31 -1.84 -17.65
N LEU A 214 -2.51 -1.44 -18.10
CA LEU A 214 -3.76 -1.58 -17.33
C LEU A 214 -4.09 -3.05 -17.00
N ARG A 215 -3.80 -3.97 -17.93
CA ARG A 215 -4.01 -5.41 -17.69
C ARG A 215 -3.00 -5.94 -16.69
N TRP A 216 -1.73 -5.57 -16.85
CA TRP A 216 -0.63 -6.04 -16.00
C TRP A 216 -0.72 -5.54 -14.56
N ALA A 217 -1.29 -4.36 -14.33
CA ALA A 217 -1.48 -3.82 -12.99
C ALA A 217 -2.36 -4.71 -12.08
N GLN A 218 -3.31 -5.46 -12.66
CA GLN A 218 -4.22 -6.33 -11.91
C GLN A 218 -3.98 -7.83 -12.14
N MET A 219 -3.42 -8.21 -13.30
CA MET A 219 -3.26 -9.60 -13.73
C MET A 219 -1.98 -9.80 -14.53
N GLY A 220 -1.14 -10.75 -14.10
CA GLY A 220 0.16 -11.01 -14.74
C GLY A 220 0.07 -11.53 -16.17
N LEU A 221 1.22 -11.62 -16.83
CA LEU A 221 1.37 -12.02 -18.24
C LEU A 221 0.64 -13.32 -18.59
N PHE A 222 0.89 -14.38 -17.82
CA PHE A 222 0.35 -15.71 -18.13
C PHE A 222 -1.15 -15.82 -17.91
N GLU A 223 -1.71 -15.14 -16.92
CA GLU A 223 -3.16 -15.12 -16.71
C GLU A 223 -3.86 -14.30 -17.79
N THR A 224 -3.28 -13.15 -18.16
CA THR A 224 -3.75 -12.33 -19.28
C THR A 224 -3.78 -13.12 -20.60
N TYR A 225 -2.75 -13.95 -20.86
CA TYR A 225 -2.73 -14.78 -22.07
C TYR A 225 -3.59 -16.03 -21.96
N ARG A 226 -3.81 -16.55 -20.74
CA ARG A 226 -4.75 -17.65 -20.52
C ARG A 226 -6.15 -17.24 -20.94
N ILE A 227 -6.63 -16.06 -20.52
CA ILE A 227 -7.96 -15.57 -20.90
C ILE A 227 -8.04 -15.22 -22.39
N ALA A 228 -6.94 -14.75 -22.98
CA ALA A 228 -6.87 -14.52 -24.43
C ALA A 228 -7.00 -15.81 -25.25
N GLY A 229 -6.70 -16.97 -24.64
CA GLY A 229 -6.95 -18.29 -25.22
C GLY A 229 -8.41 -18.76 -25.19
N GLY A 230 -9.34 -17.99 -24.61
CA GLY A 230 -10.75 -18.38 -24.45
C GLY A 230 -10.95 -19.51 -23.43
N GLU A 231 -12.08 -20.22 -23.50
CA GLU A 231 -12.42 -21.32 -22.58
C GLU A 231 -11.35 -22.43 -22.54
N ALA A 232 -10.65 -22.65 -23.67
CA ALA A 232 -9.57 -23.63 -23.79
C ALA A 232 -8.23 -23.15 -23.19
N GLY A 233 -8.15 -21.90 -22.76
CA GLY A 233 -7.06 -21.34 -21.96
C GLY A 233 -5.70 -21.28 -22.66
N MET A 234 -4.64 -21.33 -21.86
CA MET A 234 -3.26 -21.11 -22.31
C MET A 234 -2.81 -22.09 -23.43
N LYS A 235 -3.25 -23.35 -23.40
CA LYS A 235 -2.86 -24.32 -24.43
C LYS A 235 -3.38 -23.91 -25.81
N HIS A 236 -4.61 -23.39 -25.86
CA HIS A 236 -5.18 -22.88 -27.11
C HIS A 236 -4.49 -21.58 -27.54
N PHE A 237 -4.23 -20.64 -26.63
CA PHE A 237 -3.44 -19.45 -26.92
C PHE A 237 -2.08 -19.80 -27.55
N MET A 238 -1.35 -20.76 -26.96
CA MET A 238 -0.08 -21.23 -27.50
C MET A 238 -0.22 -21.92 -28.85
N ALA A 239 -1.28 -22.69 -29.10
CA ALA A 239 -1.50 -23.31 -30.41
C ALA A 239 -1.79 -22.26 -31.50
N GLN A 240 -2.53 -21.21 -31.14
CA GLN A 240 -2.92 -20.13 -32.05
C GLN A 240 -1.75 -19.18 -32.38
N PHE A 241 -1.02 -18.73 -31.35
CA PHE A 241 0.02 -17.69 -31.50
C PHE A 241 1.44 -18.25 -31.45
N GLY A 242 1.64 -19.50 -31.04
CA GLY A 242 2.94 -20.17 -31.03
C GLY A 242 3.68 -20.15 -32.37
N PRO A 243 3.01 -20.31 -33.53
CA PRO A 243 3.66 -20.16 -34.83
C PRO A 243 4.34 -18.79 -35.03
N CYS A 244 3.77 -17.72 -34.47
CA CYS A 244 4.32 -16.36 -34.56
C CYS A 244 5.60 -16.16 -33.73
N LEU A 245 5.91 -17.04 -32.77
CA LEU A 245 7.15 -16.94 -31.96
C LEU A 245 8.42 -17.07 -32.81
N THR A 246 8.32 -17.64 -34.01
CA THR A 246 9.44 -17.72 -34.96
C THR A 246 9.64 -16.44 -35.77
N TRP A 247 8.67 -15.53 -35.76
CA TRP A 247 8.75 -14.28 -36.51
C TRP A 247 9.80 -13.37 -35.87
N PRO A 248 10.55 -12.59 -36.66
CA PRO A 248 11.64 -11.76 -36.15
C PRO A 248 11.11 -10.45 -35.54
N TRP A 249 10.11 -10.53 -34.66
CA TRP A 249 9.51 -9.36 -34.02
C TRP A 249 10.47 -8.71 -33.03
N THR A 250 11.13 -9.50 -32.20
CA THR A 250 12.12 -9.02 -31.25
C THR A 250 12.98 -10.21 -30.78
N LYS A 251 14.28 -9.99 -30.59
CA LYS A 251 15.25 -11.00 -30.10
C LYS A 251 16.33 -10.32 -29.27
N LEU A 252 15.93 -9.54 -28.28
CA LEU A 252 16.80 -8.58 -27.61
C LEU A 252 17.98 -9.25 -26.91
N MET A 253 19.15 -9.08 -27.52
CA MET A 253 20.47 -9.23 -26.91
C MET A 253 21.34 -7.98 -27.15
N ASP A 254 20.93 -7.10 -28.06
CA ASP A 254 21.65 -5.88 -28.47
C ASP A 254 20.92 -4.62 -28.00
N VAL A 255 21.68 -3.54 -27.80
CA VAL A 255 21.19 -2.19 -27.49
C VAL A 255 21.81 -1.20 -28.46
N PRO A 256 21.17 -0.04 -28.73
CA PRO A 256 21.82 1.04 -29.44
C PRO A 256 23.15 1.42 -28.80
N GLU A 257 24.10 1.92 -29.60
CA GLU A 257 25.31 2.53 -29.07
C GLU A 257 24.92 3.71 -28.16
N PHE A 258 25.43 3.71 -26.93
CA PHE A 258 25.11 4.72 -25.93
C PHE A 258 25.93 5.99 -26.17
N THR A 259 25.43 6.85 -27.07
CA THR A 259 26.07 8.12 -27.46
C THR A 259 25.41 9.32 -26.78
N ASP A 260 26.14 10.42 -26.66
CA ASP A 260 25.59 11.69 -26.14
C ASP A 260 24.38 12.16 -26.97
N GLU A 261 24.41 11.96 -28.29
CA GLU A 261 23.29 12.28 -29.19
C GLU A 261 22.01 11.50 -28.84
N LEU A 262 22.14 10.19 -28.55
CA LEU A 262 21.00 9.37 -28.14
C LEU A 262 20.48 9.79 -26.77
N VAL A 263 21.37 10.15 -25.85
CA VAL A 263 21.01 10.66 -24.51
C VAL A 263 20.22 11.97 -24.65
N ASP A 264 20.74 12.94 -25.40
CA ASP A 264 20.09 14.24 -25.61
C ASP A 264 18.73 14.08 -26.30
N LEU A 265 18.61 13.17 -27.27
CA LEU A 265 17.35 12.87 -27.94
C LEU A 265 16.29 12.34 -26.97
N ILE A 266 16.62 11.33 -26.17
CA ILE A 266 15.67 10.70 -25.24
C ILE A 266 15.34 11.65 -24.09
N ALA A 267 16.34 12.31 -23.52
CA ALA A 267 16.16 13.26 -22.42
C ALA A 267 15.29 14.44 -22.86
N GLY A 268 15.55 15.02 -24.05
CA GLY A 268 14.75 16.10 -24.60
C GLY A 268 13.29 15.71 -24.82
N GLN A 269 13.02 14.54 -25.41
CA GLN A 269 11.63 14.05 -25.57
C GLN A 269 10.94 13.81 -24.22
N SER A 270 11.66 13.29 -23.22
CA SER A 270 11.14 13.07 -21.87
C SER A 270 10.80 14.37 -21.14
N ASP A 271 11.64 15.39 -21.29
CA ASP A 271 11.42 16.72 -20.74
C ASP A 271 10.21 17.40 -21.41
N ASP A 272 10.11 17.34 -22.74
CA ASP A 272 8.97 17.89 -23.50
C ASP A 272 7.64 17.24 -23.07
N GLN A 273 7.63 15.92 -22.88
CA GLN A 273 6.46 15.17 -22.40
C GLN A 273 6.05 15.57 -20.97
N SER A 274 7.02 15.80 -20.09
CA SER A 274 6.78 16.23 -18.70
C SER A 274 6.32 17.69 -18.61
N GLY A 275 6.69 18.50 -19.60
CA GLY A 275 6.31 19.89 -19.74
C GLY A 275 6.82 20.75 -18.59
N HIS A 276 5.91 21.41 -17.87
CA HIS A 276 6.23 22.35 -16.79
C HIS A 276 6.26 21.71 -15.39
N ARG A 277 6.01 20.40 -15.29
CA ARG A 277 5.92 19.72 -13.99
C ARG A 277 7.31 19.40 -13.45
N SER A 278 7.53 19.71 -12.19
CA SER A 278 8.70 19.26 -11.45
C SER A 278 8.65 17.75 -11.19
N ILE A 279 9.80 17.13 -10.96
CA ILE A 279 9.90 15.71 -10.54
C ILE A 279 9.03 15.43 -9.31
N ARG A 280 8.97 16.37 -8.35
CA ARG A 280 8.16 16.21 -7.14
C ARG A 280 6.67 16.22 -7.41
N GLU A 281 6.20 17.00 -8.38
CA GLU A 281 4.80 16.97 -8.80
C GLU A 281 4.46 15.67 -9.52
N LEU A 282 5.38 15.16 -10.36
CA LEU A 282 5.21 13.88 -11.04
C LEU A 282 5.20 12.70 -10.07
N GLU A 283 6.06 12.69 -9.06
CA GLU A 283 6.06 11.67 -8.01
C GLU A 283 4.76 11.68 -7.20
N ARG A 284 4.25 12.85 -6.81
CA ARG A 284 2.98 12.95 -6.09
C ARG A 284 1.81 12.45 -6.94
N LEU A 285 1.77 12.85 -8.21
CA LEU A 285 0.77 12.38 -9.16
C LEU A 285 0.83 10.85 -9.33
N ARG A 286 2.03 10.30 -9.51
CA ARG A 286 2.25 8.85 -9.60
C ARG A 286 1.72 8.15 -8.36
N ASP A 287 2.12 8.62 -7.18
CA ASP A 287 1.76 7.98 -5.92
C ASP A 287 0.26 8.03 -5.64
N ASP A 288 -0.42 9.13 -5.97
CA ASP A 288 -1.87 9.24 -5.85
C ASP A 288 -2.60 8.24 -6.76
N ASN A 289 -2.13 8.12 -8.00
CA ASN A 289 -2.68 7.16 -8.96
C ASN A 289 -2.43 5.72 -8.50
N LEU A 290 -1.22 5.42 -7.99
CA LEU A 290 -0.91 4.10 -7.42
C LEU A 290 -1.82 3.78 -6.23
N VAL A 291 -2.03 4.73 -5.32
CA VAL A 291 -2.95 4.55 -4.19
C VAL A 291 -4.37 4.25 -4.69
N GLY A 292 -4.89 5.02 -5.64
CA GLY A 292 -6.22 4.78 -6.21
C GLY A 292 -6.36 3.40 -6.85
N MET A 293 -5.39 3.01 -7.69
CA MET A 293 -5.36 1.71 -8.34
C MET A 293 -5.30 0.55 -7.34
N MET A 294 -4.40 0.63 -6.36
CA MET A 294 -4.22 -0.43 -5.36
C MET A 294 -5.43 -0.56 -4.44
N ARG A 295 -6.06 0.56 -4.05
CA ARG A 295 -7.31 0.56 -3.28
C ARG A 295 -8.45 -0.10 -4.05
N ALA A 296 -8.58 0.15 -5.36
CA ALA A 296 -9.58 -0.52 -6.17
C ALA A 296 -9.42 -2.05 -6.18
N LEU A 297 -8.17 -2.53 -6.17
CA LEU A 297 -7.85 -3.97 -6.12
C LEU A 297 -8.14 -4.62 -4.75
N LYS A 298 -8.15 -3.85 -3.64
CA LYS A 298 -8.48 -4.39 -2.31
C LYS A 298 -9.83 -5.09 -2.29
N LYS A 299 -10.82 -4.53 -2.99
CA LYS A 299 -12.20 -5.03 -3.00
C LYS A 299 -12.31 -6.48 -3.48
N SER A 300 -11.50 -6.86 -4.46
CA SER A 300 -11.42 -8.24 -4.98
C SER A 300 -10.30 -9.07 -4.34
N GLY A 301 -9.43 -8.45 -3.53
CA GLY A 301 -8.22 -9.08 -3.01
C GLY A 301 -7.22 -9.47 -4.11
N SER A 302 -7.33 -8.91 -5.32
CA SER A 302 -6.47 -9.26 -6.46
C SER A 302 -5.16 -8.47 -6.44
N GLY A 303 -4.11 -9.03 -7.05
CA GLY A 303 -2.81 -8.37 -7.16
C GLY A 303 -2.30 -7.79 -5.83
N ALA A 304 -1.87 -6.53 -5.85
CA ALA A 304 -1.40 -5.83 -4.65
C ALA A 304 -2.51 -5.59 -3.60
N GLY A 305 -3.79 -5.60 -4.00
CA GLY A 305 -4.92 -5.43 -3.09
C GLY A 305 -4.98 -6.52 -2.01
N GLY A 306 -4.69 -7.78 -2.38
CA GLY A 306 -4.63 -8.89 -1.42
C GLY A 306 -3.51 -8.74 -0.39
N VAL A 307 -2.37 -8.16 -0.78
CA VAL A 307 -1.25 -7.88 0.14
C VAL A 307 -1.64 -6.81 1.16
N ILE A 308 -2.31 -5.75 0.70
CA ILE A 308 -2.81 -4.68 1.58
C ILE A 308 -3.82 -5.26 2.57
N THR A 309 -4.81 -6.02 2.11
CA THR A 309 -5.83 -6.64 2.98
C THR A 309 -5.21 -7.57 4.03
N ALA A 310 -4.23 -8.39 3.64
CA ALA A 310 -3.53 -9.28 4.58
C ALA A 310 -2.75 -8.50 5.65
N HIS A 311 -2.07 -7.42 5.27
CA HIS A 311 -1.34 -6.57 6.21
C HIS A 311 -2.29 -5.79 7.12
N GLU A 312 -3.36 -5.21 6.57
CA GLU A 312 -4.38 -4.47 7.31
C GLU A 312 -5.04 -5.30 8.41
N ALA A 313 -5.26 -6.58 8.16
CA ALA A 313 -5.80 -7.51 9.15
C ALA A 313 -4.88 -7.70 10.37
N SER A 314 -3.57 -7.48 10.22
CA SER A 314 -2.59 -7.53 11.31
C SER A 314 -2.46 -6.23 12.10
N LEU A 315 -2.98 -5.11 11.57
CA LEU A 315 -2.91 -3.81 12.23
C LEU A 315 -3.79 -3.79 13.48
N PRO A 316 -3.30 -3.18 14.58
CA PRO A 316 -4.07 -3.10 15.82
C PRO A 316 -5.35 -2.30 15.62
N MET A 317 -6.40 -2.69 16.34
CA MET A 317 -7.60 -1.87 16.45
C MET A 317 -7.45 -0.92 17.64
N PRO A 318 -7.86 0.34 17.52
CA PRO A 318 -7.85 1.26 18.64
C PRO A 318 -8.76 0.77 19.77
N GLU A 319 -8.29 0.87 21.02
CA GLU A 319 -9.09 0.55 22.19
C GLU A 319 -10.19 1.61 22.40
N ALA A 320 -11.40 1.15 22.72
CA ALA A 320 -12.53 2.03 23.02
C ALA A 320 -12.48 2.46 24.50
N VAL A 321 -12.50 3.78 24.76
CA VAL A 321 -12.56 4.31 26.15
C VAL A 321 -14.00 4.51 26.61
N GLU A 322 -14.90 4.97 25.73
CA GLU A 322 -16.31 5.28 26.06
C GLU A 322 -17.29 4.85 24.97
N LEU A 323 -17.02 5.23 23.72
CA LEU A 323 -17.71 4.72 22.53
C LEU A 323 -16.77 3.85 21.68
N PRO A 324 -17.28 2.80 20.99
CA PRO A 324 -16.49 2.04 20.05
C PRO A 324 -16.01 2.93 18.89
N VAL A 325 -14.70 2.87 18.63
CA VAL A 325 -14.11 3.40 17.40
C VAL A 325 -14.36 2.39 16.29
N THR A 326 -15.17 2.77 15.31
CA THR A 326 -15.64 1.90 14.23
C THR A 326 -14.97 2.19 12.90
N VAL A 327 -14.39 3.38 12.74
CA VAL A 327 -13.44 3.70 11.65
C VAL A 327 -12.31 4.53 12.23
N ASP A 328 -11.10 4.26 11.78
CA ASP A 328 -9.90 5.04 12.10
C ASP A 328 -8.93 4.90 10.95
N ARG A 329 -8.73 5.97 10.17
CA ARG A 329 -7.98 5.92 8.90
C ARG A 329 -7.39 7.26 8.52
N GLN A 330 -6.51 7.27 7.52
CA GLN A 330 -6.17 8.49 6.79
C GLN A 330 -7.14 8.70 5.61
N ILE A 331 -7.47 9.96 5.30
CA ILE A 331 -8.27 10.33 4.13
C ILE A 331 -7.40 10.27 2.87
N PRO A 332 -7.72 9.39 1.89
CA PRO A 332 -6.95 9.28 0.67
C PRO A 332 -7.26 10.46 -0.27
N GLN A 333 -6.32 10.79 -1.14
CA GLN A 333 -6.49 11.84 -2.16
C GLN A 333 -7.64 11.52 -3.13
N THR A 334 -7.93 10.24 -3.36
CA THR A 334 -9.08 9.81 -4.17
C THR A 334 -10.44 10.11 -3.55
N TRP A 335 -10.49 10.57 -2.30
CA TRP A 335 -11.72 10.98 -1.61
C TRP A 335 -11.95 12.49 -1.64
N THR A 336 -11.04 13.27 -2.22
CA THR A 336 -11.17 14.73 -2.22
C THR A 336 -11.74 15.28 -3.52
N ASP A 337 -12.43 16.40 -3.41
CA ASP A 337 -12.87 17.22 -4.53
C ASP A 337 -11.72 18.07 -5.11
N TYR A 338 -12.04 18.93 -6.08
CA TYR A 338 -11.09 19.84 -6.72
C TYR A 338 -10.51 20.91 -5.77
N ASN A 339 -11.07 21.09 -4.57
CA ASN A 339 -10.57 21.99 -3.54
C ASN A 339 -9.65 21.27 -2.54
N GLY A 340 -9.49 19.95 -2.65
CA GLY A 340 -8.75 19.13 -1.68
C GLY A 340 -9.54 18.81 -0.41
N HIS A 341 -10.85 19.06 -0.41
CA HIS A 341 -11.75 18.73 0.70
C HIS A 341 -12.38 17.38 0.45
N MET A 342 -12.59 16.60 1.51
CA MET A 342 -13.29 15.32 1.42
C MET A 342 -14.68 15.55 0.83
N ASN A 343 -14.98 14.87 -0.27
CA ASN A 343 -16.28 15.01 -0.93
C ASN A 343 -17.40 14.46 -0.01
N GLU A 344 -18.59 15.06 -0.05
CA GLU A 344 -19.73 14.66 0.81
C GLU A 344 -20.04 13.15 0.72
N THR A 345 -19.84 12.54 -0.45
CA THR A 345 -20.09 11.10 -0.69
C THR A 345 -19.27 10.24 0.25
N HIS A 346 -18.03 10.64 0.55
CA HIS A 346 -17.13 9.81 1.35
C HIS A 346 -17.40 9.92 2.84
N TYR A 347 -18.12 10.96 3.32
CA TYR A 347 -18.59 10.96 4.70
C TYR A 347 -19.65 9.89 4.91
N LEU A 348 -20.56 9.73 3.92
CA LEU A 348 -21.53 8.63 3.92
C LEU A 348 -20.82 7.28 3.78
N GLU A 349 -19.81 7.17 2.92
CA GLU A 349 -19.01 5.95 2.78
C GLU A 349 -18.32 5.56 4.11
N ALA A 350 -17.65 6.50 4.78
CA ALA A 350 -17.00 6.26 6.06
C ALA A 350 -17.99 5.85 7.15
N ALA A 351 -19.16 6.51 7.20
CA ALA A 351 -20.18 6.20 8.19
C ALA A 351 -20.93 4.88 7.90
N SER A 352 -21.05 4.49 6.62
CA SER A 352 -21.51 3.16 6.23
C SER A 352 -20.52 2.07 6.67
N ALA A 353 -19.22 2.28 6.45
CA ALA A 353 -18.18 1.37 6.96
C ALA A 353 -18.19 1.29 8.50
N ALA A 354 -18.49 2.40 9.19
CA ALA A 354 -18.68 2.42 10.63
C ALA A 354 -19.90 1.60 11.10
N THR A 355 -20.96 1.53 10.30
CA THR A 355 -22.12 0.65 10.54
C THR A 355 -21.72 -0.81 10.37
N ASP A 356 -21.05 -1.16 9.27
CA ASP A 356 -20.58 -2.53 9.02
C ASP A 356 -19.65 -3.00 10.15
N ARG A 357 -18.74 -2.13 10.60
CA ARG A 357 -17.87 -2.45 11.74
C ARG A 357 -18.66 -2.63 13.04
N PHE A 358 -19.71 -1.84 13.28
CA PHE A 358 -20.56 -2.05 14.45
C PHE A 358 -21.32 -3.40 14.37
N MET A 359 -21.76 -3.79 13.16
CA MET A 359 -22.36 -5.11 12.93
C MET A 359 -21.40 -6.24 13.29
N GLU A 360 -20.13 -6.15 12.89
CA GLU A 360 -19.10 -7.11 13.30
C GLU A 360 -18.93 -7.18 14.83
N LEU A 361 -18.94 -6.03 15.53
CA LEU A 361 -18.81 -5.99 16.99
C LEU A 361 -19.96 -6.74 17.71
N ILE A 362 -21.17 -6.71 17.16
CA ILE A 362 -22.31 -7.47 17.68
C ILE A 362 -22.40 -8.90 17.13
N GLY A 363 -21.41 -9.37 16.37
CA GLY A 363 -21.38 -10.72 15.80
C GLY A 363 -22.24 -10.91 14.54
N ALA A 364 -22.72 -9.84 13.93
CA ALA A 364 -23.33 -9.85 12.59
C ALA A 364 -22.24 -9.67 11.52
N ASP A 365 -21.22 -10.51 11.56
CA ASP A 365 -20.04 -10.49 10.70
C ASP A 365 -20.24 -11.24 9.37
N ALA A 366 -19.15 -11.47 8.63
CA ALA A 366 -19.18 -12.16 7.34
C ALA A 366 -19.78 -13.58 7.42
N ASP A 367 -19.55 -14.32 8.51
CA ASP A 367 -20.09 -15.67 8.69
C ASP A 367 -21.59 -15.62 8.97
N TYR A 368 -22.04 -14.63 9.75
CA TYR A 368 -23.47 -14.36 9.97
C TYR A 368 -24.20 -13.96 8.67
N ILE A 369 -23.56 -13.13 7.85
CA ILE A 369 -24.09 -12.75 6.53
C ILE A 369 -24.18 -13.99 5.63
N ALA A 370 -23.14 -14.82 5.61
CA ALA A 370 -23.12 -16.07 4.85
C ALA A 370 -24.18 -17.07 5.32
N SER A 371 -24.61 -17.04 6.59
CA SER A 371 -25.72 -17.85 7.10
C SER A 371 -27.10 -17.34 6.65
N GLY A 372 -27.16 -16.25 5.88
CA GLY A 372 -28.38 -15.72 5.30
C GLY A 372 -29.11 -14.70 6.19
N LYS A 373 -28.42 -14.04 7.12
CA LYS A 373 -29.00 -13.02 8.02
C LYS A 373 -28.16 -11.73 7.96
N SER A 374 -28.79 -10.56 8.00
CA SER A 374 -28.05 -9.28 7.99
C SER A 374 -28.89 -8.11 8.48
N TYR A 375 -28.29 -6.93 8.60
CA TYR A 375 -28.96 -5.66 8.85
C TYR A 375 -28.87 -4.79 7.59
N PHE A 376 -30.00 -4.20 7.19
CA PHE A 376 -30.07 -3.26 6.06
C PHE A 376 -30.42 -1.86 6.53
N THR A 377 -29.82 -0.87 5.89
CA THR A 377 -30.10 0.54 6.16
C THR A 377 -31.49 0.90 5.62
N ALA A 378 -32.39 1.31 6.52
CA ALA A 378 -33.71 1.81 6.17
C ALA A 378 -33.74 3.33 6.02
N GLU A 379 -32.95 4.05 6.82
CA GLU A 379 -32.89 5.51 6.80
C GLU A 379 -31.51 6.00 7.24
N THR A 380 -31.06 7.11 6.65
CA THR A 380 -29.82 7.80 7.00
C THR A 380 -30.03 9.30 6.97
N HIS A 381 -29.52 9.99 7.98
CA HIS A 381 -29.48 11.46 8.05
C HIS A 381 -28.06 11.93 8.38
N ILE A 382 -27.47 12.72 7.49
CA ILE A 382 -26.11 13.25 7.64
C ILE A 382 -26.11 14.75 7.88
N ARG A 383 -25.26 15.22 8.78
CA ARG A 383 -24.96 16.65 9.00
C ARG A 383 -23.47 16.89 8.74
N ASN A 384 -23.17 17.74 7.78
CA ASN A 384 -21.82 18.25 7.57
C ASN A 384 -21.64 19.52 8.41
N LEU A 385 -20.65 19.52 9.29
CA LEU A 385 -20.41 20.57 10.29
C LEU A 385 -19.10 21.31 10.03
N ASP A 386 -18.09 20.58 9.54
CA ASP A 386 -16.78 21.10 9.19
C ASP A 386 -16.15 20.29 8.04
N GLU A 387 -15.01 20.77 7.55
CA GLU A 387 -14.28 20.24 6.40
C GLU A 387 -13.10 19.38 6.85
N LEU A 388 -12.99 18.16 6.31
CA LEU A 388 -11.79 17.32 6.40
C LEU A 388 -11.03 17.32 5.07
N LYS A 389 -9.71 17.12 5.11
CA LYS A 389 -8.80 17.19 3.95
C LYS A 389 -8.00 15.91 3.76
N ALA A 390 -7.49 15.70 2.54
CA ALA A 390 -6.63 14.55 2.29
C ALA A 390 -5.38 14.55 3.17
N GLY A 391 -4.99 13.37 3.64
CA GLY A 391 -3.88 13.18 4.57
C GLY A 391 -4.24 13.36 6.05
N GLU A 392 -5.38 13.97 6.37
CA GLU A 392 -5.87 14.04 7.75
C GLU A 392 -6.38 12.68 8.23
N ARG A 393 -6.33 12.48 9.55
CA ARG A 393 -6.90 11.30 10.21
C ARG A 393 -8.41 11.51 10.38
N LEU A 394 -9.19 10.52 10.00
CA LEU A 394 -10.64 10.45 10.18
C LEU A 394 -10.95 9.33 11.17
N ILE A 395 -11.65 9.68 12.25
CA ILE A 395 -12.11 8.75 13.27
C ILE A 395 -13.63 8.77 13.30
N VAL A 396 -14.26 7.59 13.30
CA VAL A 396 -15.70 7.45 13.55
C VAL A 396 -15.93 6.73 14.87
N ARG A 397 -16.66 7.36 15.77
CA ARG A 397 -17.17 6.76 17.00
C ARG A 397 -18.66 6.47 16.85
N THR A 398 -19.10 5.28 17.25
CA THR A 398 -20.50 4.87 17.07
C THR A 398 -21.21 4.72 18.42
N GLN A 399 -22.32 5.40 18.60
CA GLN A 399 -23.25 5.19 19.71
C GLN A 399 -24.47 4.41 19.23
N LEU A 400 -24.89 3.41 20.01
CA LEU A 400 -26.16 2.72 19.82
C LEU A 400 -27.25 3.49 20.59
N LEU A 401 -28.19 4.08 19.86
CA LEU A 401 -29.32 4.82 20.43
C LEU A 401 -30.46 3.90 20.85
N SER A 402 -30.66 2.79 20.11
CA SER A 402 -31.68 1.78 20.42
C SER A 402 -31.35 0.47 19.69
N GLY A 403 -31.35 -0.66 20.41
CA GLY A 403 -31.18 -2.00 19.84
C GLY A 403 -32.29 -2.93 20.32
N ALA A 404 -33.48 -2.82 19.72
CA ALA A 404 -34.69 -3.50 20.19
C ALA A 404 -35.37 -4.30 19.07
N GLY A 405 -35.52 -5.60 19.33
CA GLY A 405 -36.02 -6.57 18.35
C GLY A 405 -35.21 -6.52 17.05
N LYS A 406 -35.90 -6.46 15.91
CA LYS A 406 -35.30 -6.32 14.58
C LYS A 406 -34.70 -4.94 14.23
N LYS A 407 -34.68 -3.95 15.13
CA LYS A 407 -34.21 -2.59 14.82
C LYS A 407 -32.90 -2.28 15.55
N MET A 408 -31.98 -1.64 14.84
CA MET A 408 -30.73 -1.11 15.40
C MET A 408 -30.57 0.35 14.94
N HIS A 409 -30.56 1.28 15.88
CA HIS A 409 -30.48 2.71 15.63
C HIS A 409 -29.12 3.22 16.08
N LEU A 410 -28.28 3.65 15.13
CA LEU A 410 -26.91 4.09 15.37
C LEU A 410 -26.76 5.59 15.14
N PHE A 411 -25.81 6.17 15.86
CA PHE A 411 -25.32 7.52 15.64
C PHE A 411 -23.80 7.50 15.52
N HIS A 412 -23.28 8.08 14.45
CA HIS A 412 -21.86 8.14 14.14
C HIS A 412 -21.37 9.58 14.30
N PHE A 413 -20.32 9.74 15.10
CA PHE A 413 -19.54 10.96 15.21
C PHE A 413 -18.34 10.84 14.29
N ILE A 414 -18.23 11.69 13.27
CA ILE A 414 -17.11 11.71 12.32
C ILE A 414 -16.22 12.88 12.72
N GLU A 415 -15.00 12.56 13.18
CA GLU A 415 -14.08 13.48 13.83
C GLU A 415 -12.71 13.45 13.15
N ASP A 416 -11.96 14.54 13.28
CA ASP A 416 -10.55 14.58 12.91
C ASP A 416 -9.65 13.89 13.96
N GLY A 417 -8.33 13.91 13.72
CA GLY A 417 -7.34 13.35 14.64
C GLY A 417 -7.25 14.02 16.00
N ASP A 418 -7.72 15.27 16.13
CA ASP A 418 -7.73 16.07 17.36
C ASP A 418 -9.06 15.96 18.12
N GLY A 419 -10.03 15.20 17.58
CA GLY A 419 -11.35 14.98 18.16
C GLY A 419 -12.35 16.09 17.84
N LYS A 420 -12.08 16.94 16.85
CA LYS A 420 -13.04 17.95 16.39
C LYS A 420 -14.09 17.29 15.51
N LEU A 421 -15.36 17.55 15.80
CA LEU A 421 -16.48 17.01 15.05
C LEU A 421 -16.62 17.67 13.67
N ALA A 422 -16.46 16.88 12.61
CA ALA A 422 -16.60 17.32 11.23
C ALA A 422 -17.97 16.97 10.64
N ALA A 423 -18.54 15.83 11.01
CA ALA A 423 -19.87 15.44 10.58
C ALA A 423 -20.53 14.46 11.57
N THR A 424 -21.85 14.29 11.43
CA THR A 424 -22.59 13.26 12.16
C THR A 424 -23.50 12.49 11.21
N MET A 425 -23.65 11.19 11.42
CA MET A 425 -24.64 10.37 10.72
C MET A 425 -25.53 9.61 11.70
N GLU A 426 -26.84 9.86 11.63
CA GLU A 426 -27.85 9.04 12.30
C GLU A 426 -28.39 8.01 11.30
N THR A 427 -28.48 6.74 11.68
CA THR A 427 -28.94 5.69 10.78
C THR A 427 -29.77 4.61 11.46
N LEU A 428 -30.87 4.23 10.81
CA LEU A 428 -31.74 3.15 11.25
C LEU A 428 -31.50 1.91 10.39
N GLN A 429 -31.07 0.84 11.04
CA GLN A 429 -30.86 -0.48 10.47
C GLN A 429 -32.00 -1.43 10.85
N ILE A 430 -32.38 -2.31 9.92
CA ILE A 430 -33.42 -3.32 10.10
C ILE A 430 -32.84 -4.70 9.82
N HIS A 431 -33.03 -5.63 10.76
CA HIS A 431 -32.60 -7.02 10.59
C HIS A 431 -33.49 -7.78 9.61
N VAL A 432 -32.87 -8.52 8.70
CA VAL A 432 -33.48 -9.16 7.54
C VAL A 432 -32.95 -10.59 7.38
N ASP A 433 -33.84 -11.51 7.04
CA ASP A 433 -33.49 -12.81 6.50
C ASP A 433 -33.27 -12.69 4.99
N LEU A 434 -32.07 -13.02 4.51
CA LEU A 434 -31.66 -12.88 3.12
C LEU A 434 -32.34 -13.92 2.21
N ASN A 435 -32.79 -15.05 2.75
CA ASN A 435 -33.50 -16.08 2.01
C ASN A 435 -34.96 -15.69 1.77
N SER A 436 -35.67 -15.25 2.80
CA SER A 436 -37.06 -14.81 2.69
C SER A 436 -37.20 -13.35 2.24
N ARG A 437 -36.11 -12.58 2.29
CA ARG A 437 -36.06 -11.13 2.03
C ARG A 437 -37.08 -10.35 2.86
N SER A 438 -37.29 -10.79 4.10
CA SER A 438 -38.22 -10.17 5.03
C SER A 438 -37.56 -9.90 6.37
N THR A 439 -38.11 -8.94 7.12
CA THR A 439 -37.55 -8.58 8.41
C THR A 439 -37.77 -9.70 9.43
N CYS A 440 -36.76 -10.03 10.23
CA CYS A 440 -36.85 -11.03 11.30
C CYS A 440 -36.08 -10.59 12.53
N GLU A 441 -36.26 -11.27 13.66
CA GLU A 441 -35.43 -11.06 14.84
C GLU A 441 -33.99 -11.56 14.59
N PRO A 442 -32.97 -10.91 15.17
CA PRO A 442 -31.59 -11.42 15.13
C PRO A 442 -31.46 -12.74 15.89
N GLU A 443 -30.48 -13.56 15.52
CA GLU A 443 -30.17 -14.78 16.26
C GLU A 443 -29.77 -14.46 17.71
N PRO A 444 -29.98 -15.39 18.67
CA PRO A 444 -29.82 -15.12 20.11
C PRO A 444 -28.47 -14.51 20.50
N ASP A 445 -27.37 -14.96 19.89
CA ASP A 445 -26.03 -14.48 20.21
C ASP A 445 -25.81 -13.02 19.76
N VAL A 446 -26.33 -12.65 18.58
CA VAL A 446 -26.29 -11.27 18.07
C VAL A 446 -27.21 -10.38 18.92
N ALA A 447 -28.40 -10.88 19.25
CA ALA A 447 -29.35 -10.18 20.10
C ALA A 447 -28.77 -9.89 21.50
N ALA A 448 -28.05 -10.87 22.09
CA ALA A 448 -27.41 -10.72 23.39
C ALA A 448 -26.31 -9.65 23.36
N LYS A 449 -25.42 -9.66 22.37
CA LYS A 449 -24.39 -8.62 22.21
C LYS A 449 -24.99 -7.23 21.98
N LEU A 450 -26.05 -7.13 21.19
CA LEU A 450 -26.77 -5.86 20.98
C LEU A 450 -27.40 -5.35 22.29
N ALA A 451 -27.91 -6.24 23.15
CA ALA A 451 -28.41 -5.89 24.46
C ALA A 451 -27.30 -5.40 25.41
N ASP A 452 -26.11 -6.00 25.36
CA ASP A 452 -24.93 -5.54 26.12
C ASP A 452 -24.55 -4.10 25.73
N PHE A 453 -24.47 -3.79 24.43
CA PHE A 453 -24.25 -2.42 23.97
C PHE A 453 -25.38 -1.46 24.34
N THR A 454 -26.63 -1.93 24.30
CA THR A 454 -27.79 -1.10 24.70
C THR A 454 -27.65 -0.69 26.16
N LYS A 455 -27.33 -1.64 27.04
CA LYS A 455 -27.08 -1.37 28.46
C LYS A 455 -25.86 -0.47 28.68
N ALA A 456 -24.78 -0.66 27.92
CA ALA A 456 -23.58 0.16 28.04
C ALA A 456 -23.84 1.62 27.62
N HIS A 457 -24.70 1.85 26.63
CA HIS A 457 -24.97 3.18 26.08
C HIS A 457 -26.23 3.86 26.65
N GLU A 458 -27.05 3.17 27.46
CA GLU A 458 -28.33 3.72 27.98
C GLU A 458 -28.17 4.98 28.82
N ALA A 459 -27.04 5.10 29.53
CA ALA A 459 -26.73 6.22 30.41
C ALA A 459 -26.05 7.39 29.69
N LEU A 460 -25.63 7.21 28.43
CA LEU A 460 -25.00 8.26 27.65
C LEU A 460 -26.05 9.29 27.20
N PRO A 461 -25.67 10.58 27.11
CA PRO A 461 -26.58 11.61 26.63
C PRO A 461 -27.02 11.32 25.18
N MET A 462 -28.24 11.76 24.84
CA MET A 462 -28.68 11.76 23.45
C MET A 462 -27.79 12.70 22.63
N PRO A 463 -27.21 12.26 21.51
CA PRO A 463 -26.32 13.10 20.71
C PRO A 463 -26.99 14.37 20.20
N GLU A 464 -26.24 15.48 20.18
CA GLU A 464 -26.69 16.68 19.50
C GLU A 464 -26.84 16.38 18.00
N GLY A 465 -28.07 16.43 17.49
CA GLY A 465 -28.34 16.13 16.08
C GLY A 465 -29.27 14.97 15.83
N ALA A 466 -29.46 14.09 16.82
CA ALA A 466 -30.37 12.97 16.67
C ALA A 466 -31.82 13.44 16.54
N GLY A 467 -32.58 12.80 15.65
CA GLY A 467 -33.97 13.13 15.31
C GLY A 467 -34.15 14.42 14.52
N ARG A 468 -33.08 15.01 13.96
CA ARG A 468 -33.18 16.20 13.09
C ARG A 468 -33.65 15.82 11.68
N PHE A 469 -34.14 16.81 10.94
CA PHE A 469 -34.56 16.66 9.55
C PHE A 469 -33.99 17.77 8.66
N VAL A 470 -33.90 17.49 7.36
CA VAL A 470 -33.37 18.43 6.36
C VAL A 470 -34.21 19.71 6.34
N GLY A 471 -33.55 20.87 6.43
CA GLY A 471 -34.22 22.17 6.41
C GLY A 471 -34.84 22.59 7.74
N GLN A 472 -34.53 21.91 8.85
CA GLN A 472 -34.92 22.35 10.18
C GLN A 472 -34.41 23.78 10.44
N LYS A 473 -35.32 24.71 10.72
CA LYS A 473 -34.99 26.10 11.00
C LYS A 473 -34.07 26.16 12.23
N ARG A 474 -32.97 26.91 12.13
CA ARG A 474 -32.19 27.30 13.32
C ARG A 474 -33.14 28.15 14.19
N GLY A 475 -33.45 27.65 15.38
CA GLY A 475 -34.26 28.35 16.37
C GLY A 475 -33.60 29.62 16.85
#